data_AF-J0PWS2-F1
#
_entry.id   AF-J0PWS2-F1
#
_cell.length_a   1.000
_cell.length_b   1.000
_cell.length_c   1.000
_cell.angle_alpha   90.00
_cell.angle_beta   90.00
_cell.angle_gamma   90.00
#
_symmetry.space_group_name_H-M   'P 1'
#
loop_
_entity.id
_entity.type
_entity.pdbx_description
1 polymer ?
#
loop_
_entity_poly.entity_id
_entity_poly.type
_entity_poly.pdbx_seq_one_letter_code
_entity_poly.pdbx_strand_id
1 'polypeptide(L)'
;MSELIGSVVRCLHTVHLHNNQIAVDLHLWVCKATQSITHALKGMKEQLLIRAEQHVDTFILEFMYSQTAQLVTFCHYMMAYIEILGRDLLQMHDVIE
;
A
#
# COMPACT_ATOMS: atom_id res chain seq x y z
N MET A 1 -32.03 0.95 -14.12
CA MET A 1 -31.70 0.32 -15.43
C MET A 1 -32.88 -0.42 -16.04
N SER A 2 -33.61 -1.26 -15.29
CA SER A 2 -34.82 -1.96 -15.76
C SER A 2 -35.88 -1.04 -16.40
N GLU A 3 -36.14 0.12 -15.79
CA GLU A 3 -37.17 1.06 -16.28
C GLU A 3 -36.76 1.86 -17.51
N LEU A 4 -35.46 1.92 -17.85
CA LEU A 4 -34.96 2.74 -18.95
C LEU A 4 -34.75 1.96 -20.26
N ILE A 5 -34.61 0.63 -20.21
CA ILE A 5 -34.10 -0.20 -21.33
C ILE A 5 -35.00 -1.43 -21.63
N GLY A 6 -35.99 -1.75 -20.78
CA GLY A 6 -36.95 -2.82 -21.05
C GLY A 6 -36.33 -4.23 -21.13
N SER A 7 -36.93 -5.13 -21.91
CA SER A 7 -36.59 -6.57 -21.97
C SER A 7 -35.13 -6.89 -22.34
N VAL A 8 -34.41 -5.93 -22.93
CA VAL A 8 -32.99 -6.03 -23.32
C VAL A 8 -32.06 -6.21 -22.11
N VAL A 9 -32.42 -5.67 -20.94
CA VAL A 9 -31.66 -5.85 -19.69
C VAL A 9 -31.57 -7.33 -19.29
N ARG A 10 -32.58 -8.13 -19.66
CA ARG A 10 -32.62 -9.56 -19.37
C ARG A 10 -31.59 -10.33 -20.21
N CYS A 11 -31.36 -9.93 -21.46
CA CYS A 11 -30.33 -10.51 -22.33
C CYS A 11 -28.91 -10.15 -21.85
N LEU A 12 -28.70 -8.93 -21.33
CA LEU A 12 -27.42 -8.50 -20.74
C LEU A 12 -27.01 -9.38 -19.54
N HIS A 13 -27.98 -9.73 -18.69
CA HIS A 13 -27.78 -10.65 -17.58
C HIS A 13 -27.59 -12.12 -17.99
N THR A 14 -27.92 -12.49 -19.23
CA THR A 14 -27.80 -13.89 -19.69
C THR A 14 -26.35 -14.27 -20.02
N VAL A 15 -25.45 -13.28 -20.19
CA VAL A 15 -24.01 -13.50 -20.49
C VAL A 15 -23.09 -13.13 -19.31
N HIS A 16 -23.58 -12.37 -18.33
CA HIS A 16 -22.85 -12.06 -17.10
C HIS A 16 -23.52 -12.68 -15.88
N LEU A 17 -22.95 -13.79 -15.40
CA LEU A 17 -23.29 -14.36 -14.10
C LEU A 17 -23.00 -13.32 -13.01
N HIS A 18 -23.94 -13.14 -12.09
CA HIS A 18 -23.83 -12.20 -10.97
C HIS A 18 -22.51 -12.33 -10.18
N ASN A 19 -22.02 -13.57 -10.03
CA ASN A 19 -20.74 -13.86 -9.37
C ASN A 19 -19.52 -13.28 -10.12
N ASN A 20 -19.57 -13.27 -11.46
CA ASN A 20 -18.50 -12.70 -12.27
C ASN A 20 -18.48 -11.18 -12.18
N GLN A 21 -19.66 -10.55 -12.08
CA GLN A 21 -19.75 -9.09 -11.89
C GLN A 21 -19.19 -8.67 -10.53
N ILE A 22 -19.57 -9.38 -9.45
CA ILE A 22 -19.05 -9.09 -8.09
C ILE A 22 -17.54 -9.27 -8.04
N ALA A 23 -17.00 -10.31 -8.69
CA ALA A 23 -15.55 -10.55 -8.73
C ALA A 23 -14.79 -9.42 -9.43
N VAL A 24 -15.32 -8.93 -10.56
CA VAL A 24 -14.73 -7.80 -11.30
C VAL A 24 -14.82 -6.51 -10.49
N ASP A 25 -15.97 -6.21 -9.89
CA ASP A 25 -16.16 -5.01 -9.08
C ASP A 25 -15.23 -5.01 -7.85
N LEU A 26 -15.09 -6.17 -7.19
CA LEU A 26 -14.15 -6.34 -6.07
C LEU A 26 -12.71 -6.14 -6.53
N HIS A 27 -12.30 -6.74 -7.65
CA HIS A 27 -10.95 -6.59 -8.20
C HIS A 27 -10.63 -5.11 -8.48
N LEU A 28 -11.52 -4.39 -9.18
CA LEU A 28 -11.35 -2.96 -9.45
C LEU A 28 -11.27 -2.13 -8.17
N TRP A 29 -12.09 -2.45 -7.17
CA TRP A 29 -12.04 -1.79 -5.87
C TRP A 29 -10.69 -2.03 -5.15
N VAL A 30 -10.21 -3.27 -5.12
CA VAL A 30 -8.91 -3.62 -4.53
C VAL A 30 -7.78 -2.89 -5.23
N CYS A 31 -7.73 -2.88 -6.57
CA CYS A 31 -6.72 -2.13 -7.31
C CYS A 31 -6.70 -0.64 -6.94
N LYS A 32 -7.88 -0.01 -6.84
CA LYS A 32 -8.00 1.41 -6.46
C LYS A 32 -7.58 1.65 -5.00
N ALA A 33 -7.92 0.75 -4.09
CA ALA A 33 -7.51 0.81 -2.69
C ALA A 33 -5.99 0.68 -2.57
N THR A 34 -5.38 -0.30 -3.24
CA THR A 34 -3.93 -0.52 -3.25
C THR A 34 -3.18 0.68 -3.83
N GLN A 35 -3.69 1.31 -4.90
CA GLN A 35 -3.12 2.55 -5.44
C GLN A 35 -3.15 3.70 -4.42
N SER A 36 -4.26 3.85 -3.69
CA SER A 36 -4.41 4.88 -2.66
C SER A 36 -3.45 4.67 -1.49
N ILE A 37 -3.30 3.43 -1.03
CA ILE A 37 -2.36 3.04 0.02
C ILE A 37 -0.91 3.26 -0.44
N THR A 38 -0.59 2.87 -1.67
CA THR A 38 0.73 3.08 -2.29
C THR A 38 1.12 4.55 -2.30
N HIS A 39 0.18 5.45 -2.65
CA HIS A 39 0.43 6.88 -2.63
C HIS A 39 0.72 7.40 -1.21
N ALA A 40 -0.09 6.98 -0.22
CA ALA A 40 0.11 7.37 1.17
C ALA A 40 1.47 6.87 1.73
N LEU A 41 1.85 5.63 1.42
CA LEU A 41 3.14 5.05 1.84
C LEU A 41 4.33 5.78 1.21
N LYS A 42 4.23 6.20 -0.06
CA LYS A 42 5.27 7.04 -0.70
C LYS A 42 5.43 8.37 0.03
N GLY A 43 4.34 9.06 0.33
CA GLY A 43 4.38 10.31 1.11
C GLY A 43 4.96 10.12 2.51
N MET A 44 4.62 9.01 3.18
CA MET A 44 5.20 8.67 4.49
C MET A 44 6.72 8.44 4.40
N LYS A 45 7.20 7.73 3.36
CA LYS A 45 8.64 7.53 3.13
C LYS A 45 9.37 8.85 2.92
N GLU A 46 8.79 9.78 2.16
CA GLU A 46 9.38 11.13 1.97
C GLU A 46 9.49 11.88 3.30
N GLN A 47 8.45 11.83 4.14
CA GLN A 47 8.51 12.46 5.47
C GLN A 47 9.54 11.78 6.39
N LEU A 48 9.66 10.45 6.34
CA LEU A 48 10.69 9.73 7.09
C LEU A 48 12.10 10.10 6.61
N LEU A 49 12.30 10.28 5.31
CA LEU A 49 13.59 10.69 4.75
C LEU A 49 13.99 12.08 5.25
N ILE A 50 13.08 13.05 5.20
CA ILE A 50 13.30 14.40 5.73
C ILE A 50 13.70 14.35 7.20
N ARG A 51 13.04 13.50 8.00
CA ARG A 51 13.39 13.32 9.42
C ARG A 51 14.74 12.63 9.61
N ALA A 52 15.06 11.64 8.78
CA ALA A 52 16.35 10.94 8.84
C ALA A 52 17.51 11.93 8.58
N GLU A 53 17.37 12.79 7.57
CA GLU A 53 18.35 13.83 7.24
C GLU A 53 18.56 14.85 8.37
N GLN A 54 17.50 15.19 9.11
CA GLN A 54 17.60 16.09 10.27
C GLN A 54 18.36 15.47 11.45
N HIS A 55 18.53 14.16 11.47
CA HIS A 55 19.02 13.40 12.63
C HIS A 55 20.18 12.46 12.28
N VAL A 56 21.02 12.84 11.31
CA VAL A 56 22.21 12.09 10.89
C VAL A 56 23.17 11.84 12.07
N ASP A 57 23.34 12.83 12.94
CA ASP A 57 24.26 12.76 14.10
C ASP A 57 23.54 12.55 15.44
N THR A 58 22.24 12.23 15.41
CA THR A 58 21.47 11.95 16.63
C THR A 58 21.64 10.48 17.00
N PHE A 59 22.32 10.19 18.11
CA PHE A 59 22.53 8.82 18.57
C PHE A 59 21.32 8.28 19.35
N ILE A 60 20.97 7.01 19.09
CA ILE A 60 19.96 6.25 19.82
C ILE A 60 20.52 4.88 20.22
N LEU A 61 19.89 4.27 21.23
CA LEU A 61 20.18 2.89 21.60
C LEU A 61 19.28 1.96 20.80
N GLU A 62 19.89 0.99 20.12
CA GLU A 62 19.17 -0.12 19.52
C GLU A 62 18.95 -1.22 20.57
N PHE A 63 17.74 -1.77 20.62
CA PHE A 63 17.39 -2.86 21.51
C PHE A 63 17.18 -4.15 20.73
N MET A 64 17.84 -5.23 21.15
CA MET A 64 17.53 -6.58 20.72
C MET A 64 16.99 -7.36 21.91
N TYR A 65 15.75 -7.87 21.79
CA TYR A 65 15.09 -8.61 22.87
C TYR A 65 15.16 -7.90 24.24
N SER A 66 14.95 -6.57 24.23
CA SER A 66 15.04 -5.68 25.39
C SER A 66 16.43 -5.54 26.03
N GLN A 67 17.48 -6.03 25.38
CA GLN A 67 18.87 -5.74 25.74
C GLN A 67 19.42 -4.65 24.85
N THR A 68 20.17 -3.71 25.43
CA THR A 68 20.91 -2.70 24.67
C THR A 68 21.92 -3.40 23.78
N ALA A 69 21.70 -3.37 22.47
CA ALA A 69 22.54 -4.05 21.50
C ALA A 69 23.72 -3.16 21.09
N GLN A 70 23.43 -2.03 20.44
CA GLN A 70 24.44 -1.16 19.82
C GLN A 70 23.95 0.30 19.81
N LEU A 71 24.90 1.25 19.75
CA LEU A 71 24.60 2.66 19.52
C LEU A 71 24.56 2.91 18.01
N VAL A 72 23.42 3.38 17.51
CA VAL A 72 23.21 3.72 16.10
C VAL A 72 22.72 5.15 15.98
N THR A 73 22.70 5.70 14.77
CA THR A 73 22.08 7.01 14.54
C THR A 73 20.58 6.85 14.28
N PHE A 74 19.79 7.83 14.67
CA PHE A 74 18.36 7.85 14.41
C PHE A 74 18.07 7.87 12.90
N CYS A 75 18.95 8.50 12.11
CA CYS A 75 18.95 8.38 10.65
C CYS A 75 19.04 6.91 10.20
N HIS A 76 20.01 6.14 10.70
CA HIS A 76 20.16 4.73 10.35
C HIS A 76 18.88 3.93 10.67
N TYR A 77 18.32 4.17 11.85
CA TYR A 77 17.06 3.55 12.27
C TYR A 77 15.91 3.89 11.31
N MET A 78 15.72 5.16 10.96
CA MET A 78 14.69 5.59 10.01
C MET A 78 14.87 5.00 8.61
N MET A 79 16.12 4.95 8.12
CA MET A 79 16.44 4.36 6.82
C MET A 79 16.08 2.88 6.76
N ALA A 80 16.22 2.13 7.87
CA ALA A 80 15.77 0.74 7.93
C ALA A 80 14.25 0.61 7.67
N TYR A 81 13.42 1.50 8.23
CA TYR A 81 11.98 1.51 7.95
C TYR A 81 11.66 1.94 6.51
N ILE A 82 12.38 2.92 5.97
CA ILE A 82 12.23 3.35 4.56
C ILE A 82 12.48 2.18 3.60
N GLU A 83 13.46 1.33 3.89
CA GLU A 83 13.77 0.12 3.13
C GLU A 83 12.68 -0.95 3.26
N ILE A 84 12.17 -1.19 4.47
CA ILE A 84 11.04 -2.13 4.70
C ILE A 84 9.82 -1.68 3.89
N LEU A 85 9.42 -0.41 4.03
CA LEU A 85 8.30 0.15 3.27
C LEU A 85 8.57 0.15 1.75
N GLY A 86 9.84 0.27 1.34
CA GLY A 86 10.25 0.14 -0.06
C GLY A 86 9.94 -1.24 -0.63
N ARG A 87 10.24 -2.31 0.12
CA ARG A 87 9.91 -3.68 -0.28
C ARG A 87 8.40 -3.91 -0.34
N ASP A 88 7.64 -3.39 0.62
CA ASP A 88 6.18 -3.50 0.62
C ASP A 88 5.56 -2.80 -0.60
N LEU A 89 6.08 -1.63 -0.98
CA LEU A 89 5.66 -0.91 -2.17
C LEU A 89 5.94 -1.67 -3.48
N LEU A 90 7.05 -2.40 -3.55
CA LEU A 90 7.35 -3.26 -4.70
C LEU A 90 6.33 -4.39 -4.82
N GLN A 91 6.01 -5.07 -3.71
CA GLN A 91 4.98 -6.12 -3.70
C GLN A 91 3.60 -5.59 -4.08
N MET A 92 3.24 -4.38 -3.65
CA MET A 92 1.97 -3.75 -4.04
C MET A 92 1.90 -3.43 -5.54
N HIS A 93 3.02 -3.09 -6.16
CA HIS A 93 3.10 -2.86 -7.60
C HIS A 93 2.83 -4.14 -8.39
N ASP A 94 3.45 -5.25 -7.99
CA ASP A 94 3.29 -6.56 -8.62
C ASP A 94 1.84 -7.09 -8.55
N VAL A 95 1.03 -6.62 -7.58
CA VAL A 95 -0.39 -7.01 -7.42
C VAL A 95 -1.33 -6.17 -8.29
N ILE A 96 -0.89 -4.97 -8.71
CA ILE A 96 -1.70 -4.05 -9.54
C ILE A 96 -1.49 -4.34 -11.03
N GLU A 97 -0.32 -4.82 -11.44
CA GLU A 97 -0.04 -5.29 -12.81
C GLU A 97 -0.80 -6.59 -13.15
#